data_AF-A0A7V9AXX2-F1
#
_entry.id   AF-A0A7V9AXX2-F1
#
_cell.length_a   1.000
_cell.length_b   1.000
_cell.length_c   1.000
_cell.angle_alpha   90.00
_cell.angle_beta   90.00
_cell.angle_gamma   90.00
#
_symmetry.space_group_name_H-M   'P 1'
#
loop_
_entity.id
_entity.type
_entity.pdbx_description
1 polymer ?
#
loop_
_entity_poly.entity_id
_entity_poly.type
_entity_poly.pdbx_seq_one_letter_code
_entity_poly.pdbx_strand_id
1 'polypeptide(L)'
;MATGVVAALLSVMVLAFVEGLRLFYPARETWLRLRRTRGRRSVWVMRRRYESAAKGTTPRRLATLLLGLIIIWVAVASLLDKRWNEVVLDVLPSVVVWVALLRTPSALRAIAERMKDFERWLGEDPDAEPGEGDGGPAAVTL
;
A
#
# COMPACT_ATOMS: atom_id res chain seq x y z
N MET A 1 4.26 -29.13 8.58
CA MET A 1 5.02 -28.14 9.39
C MET A 1 5.70 -27.05 8.55
N ALA A 2 6.37 -27.36 7.42
CA ALA A 2 7.04 -26.34 6.59
C ALA A 2 6.11 -25.25 6.02
N THR A 3 4.86 -25.58 5.68
CA THR A 3 3.88 -24.65 5.11
C THR A 3 3.46 -23.52 6.06
N GLY A 4 3.30 -23.79 7.36
CA GLY A 4 2.93 -22.78 8.35
C GLY A 4 4.05 -21.76 8.61
N VAL A 5 5.30 -22.22 8.63
CA VAL A 5 6.48 -21.35 8.77
C VAL A 5 6.61 -20.42 7.56
N VAL A 6 6.44 -20.95 6.36
CA VAL A 6 6.46 -20.16 5.12
C VAL A 6 5.34 -19.11 5.12
N ALA A 7 4.12 -19.48 5.53
CA ALA A 7 3.00 -18.55 5.60
C ALA A 7 3.26 -17.42 6.62
N ALA A 8 3.79 -17.74 7.80
CA ALA A 8 4.16 -16.73 8.80
C ALA A 8 5.25 -15.77 8.28
N LEU A 9 6.30 -16.30 7.64
CA LEU A 9 7.36 -15.48 7.04
C LEU A 9 6.84 -14.57 5.94
N LEU A 10 6.02 -15.10 5.03
CA LEU A 10 5.37 -14.31 3.97
C LEU A 10 4.51 -13.19 4.57
N SER A 11 3.82 -13.46 5.66
CA SER A 11 2.94 -12.47 6.30
C SER A 11 3.74 -11.34 6.93
N VAL A 12 4.79 -11.66 7.68
CA VAL A 12 5.71 -10.66 8.23
C VAL A 12 6.35 -9.85 7.10
N MET A 13 6.75 -10.49 6.01
CA MET A 13 7.31 -9.83 4.83
C MET A 13 6.31 -8.86 4.18
N VAL A 14 5.04 -9.24 4.05
CA VAL A 14 3.98 -8.36 3.53
C VAL A 14 3.80 -7.14 4.43
N LEU A 15 3.77 -7.33 5.75
CA LEU A 15 3.62 -6.21 6.69
C LEU A 15 4.84 -5.29 6.65
N ALA A 16 6.05 -5.84 6.63
CA ALA A 16 7.29 -5.09 6.48
C ALA A 16 7.35 -4.35 5.14
N PHE A 17 6.83 -4.94 4.07
CA PHE A 17 6.74 -4.30 2.75
C PHE A 17 5.76 -3.12 2.76
N VAL A 18 4.57 -3.27 3.36
CA VAL A 18 3.60 -2.18 3.47
C VAL A 18 4.14 -1.03 4.32
N GLU A 19 4.80 -1.33 5.44
CA GLU A 19 5.42 -0.31 6.27
C GLU A 19 6.63 0.33 5.57
N GLY A 20 7.42 -0.47 4.85
CA GLY A 20 8.54 0.01 4.04
C GLY A 20 8.10 0.95 2.92
N LEU A 21 7.01 0.62 2.22
CA LEU A 21 6.39 1.52 1.24
C LEU A 21 5.97 2.84 1.87
N ARG A 22 5.31 2.79 3.03
CA ARG A 22 4.91 4.00 3.76
C ARG A 22 6.12 4.87 4.13
N LEU A 23 7.18 4.26 4.66
CA LEU A 23 8.33 4.98 5.19
C LEU A 23 9.25 5.51 4.10
N PHE A 24 9.52 4.70 3.07
CA PHE A 24 10.60 4.99 2.12
C PHE A 24 10.12 5.33 0.70
N TYR A 25 8.88 5.01 0.32
CA TYR A 25 8.39 5.25 -1.04
C TYR A 25 7.54 6.53 -1.16
N PRO A 26 7.68 7.31 -2.23
CA PRO A 26 8.77 7.27 -3.20
C PRO A 26 10.00 7.99 -2.65
N ALA A 27 11.18 7.44 -2.93
CA ALA A 27 12.42 8.18 -2.73
C ALA A 27 12.47 9.36 -3.70
N ARG A 28 13.02 10.49 -3.25
CA ARG A 28 13.05 11.74 -4.02
C ARG A 28 13.74 11.59 -5.37
N GLU A 29 14.86 10.86 -5.42
CA GLU A 29 15.59 10.58 -6.66
C GLU A 29 14.77 9.74 -7.64
N THR A 30 14.06 8.71 -7.15
CA THR A 30 13.19 7.88 -7.97
C THR A 30 12.03 8.70 -8.53
N TRP A 31 11.45 9.57 -7.71
CA TRP A 31 10.39 10.48 -8.13
C TRP A 31 10.89 11.48 -9.18
N LEU A 32 12.05 12.11 -8.99
CA LEU A 32 12.68 13.00 -9.96
C LEU A 32 13.00 12.28 -11.28
N ARG A 33 13.49 11.04 -11.22
CA ARG A 33 13.76 10.22 -12.41
C ARG A 33 12.47 9.89 -13.15
N LEU A 34 11.42 9.52 -12.44
CA LEU A 34 10.09 9.26 -13.03
C LEU A 34 9.54 10.52 -13.70
N ARG A 35 9.68 11.67 -13.04
CA ARG A 35 9.26 12.98 -13.55
C ARG A 35 10.03 13.38 -14.81
N ARG A 36 11.36 13.19 -14.83
CA ARG A 36 12.21 13.43 -16.01
C ARG A 36 11.82 12.54 -17.19
N THR A 37 11.51 11.28 -16.96
CA THR A 37 11.25 10.31 -18.04
C THR A 37 9.83 10.37 -18.58
N ARG A 38 8.83 10.59 -17.71
CA ARG A 38 7.40 10.53 -18.10
C ARG A 38 6.67 11.87 -18.04
N GLY A 39 7.32 12.91 -17.51
CA GLY A 39 6.77 14.25 -17.41
C GLY A 39 5.86 14.49 -16.20
N ARG A 40 5.58 15.76 -15.92
CA ARG A 40 4.79 16.25 -14.78
C ARG A 40 3.38 15.66 -14.75
N ARG A 41 2.68 15.64 -15.89
CA ARG A 41 1.30 15.13 -16.00
C ARG A 41 1.19 13.67 -15.58
N SER A 42 2.15 12.83 -15.94
CA SER A 42 2.14 11.41 -15.57
C SER A 42 2.27 11.19 -14.06
N VAL A 43 3.13 11.98 -13.40
CA VAL A 43 3.38 11.94 -11.96
C VAL A 43 2.16 12.45 -11.21
N TRP A 44 1.54 13.52 -11.70
CA TRP A 44 0.30 14.07 -11.14
C TRP A 44 -0.86 13.06 -11.23
N VAL A 45 -1.05 12.42 -12.39
CA VAL A 45 -2.07 11.36 -12.56
C VAL A 45 -1.80 10.19 -11.61
N MET A 46 -0.54 9.79 -11.45
CA MET A 46 -0.14 8.72 -10.54
C MET A 46 -0.46 9.09 -9.08
N ARG A 47 -0.13 10.30 -8.63
CA ARG A 47 -0.52 10.79 -7.30
C ARG A 47 -2.03 10.78 -7.11
N ARG A 48 -2.80 11.30 -8.07
CA ARG A 48 -4.26 11.35 -8.00
C ARG A 48 -4.88 9.95 -7.91
N ARG A 49 -4.27 8.96 -8.57
CA ARG A 49 -4.63 7.54 -8.42
C ARG A 49 -4.38 7.02 -7.00
N TYR A 50 -3.24 7.35 -6.39
CA TYR A 50 -2.98 6.98 -4.99
C TYR A 50 -3.94 7.65 -4.01
N GLU A 51 -4.24 8.94 -4.20
CA GLU A 51 -5.23 9.66 -3.37
C GLU A 51 -6.63 9.05 -3.51
N SER A 52 -7.05 8.70 -4.73
CA SER A 52 -8.31 8.03 -5.00
C SER A 52 -8.34 6.64 -4.35
N ALA A 53 -7.30 5.84 -4.54
CA ALA A 53 -7.18 4.50 -3.95
C ALA A 53 -7.18 4.55 -2.41
N ALA A 54 -6.58 5.57 -1.82
CA ALA A 54 -6.57 5.79 -0.37
C ALA A 54 -7.92 6.24 0.22
N LYS A 55 -8.82 6.78 -0.60
CA LYS A 55 -10.21 7.10 -0.25
C LYS A 55 -11.14 5.89 -0.45
N GLY A 56 -10.71 4.90 -1.22
CA GLY A 56 -11.47 3.70 -1.52
C GLY A 56 -11.79 2.85 -0.29
N THR A 57 -12.96 2.20 -0.31
CA THR A 57 -13.37 1.26 0.74
C THR A 57 -12.92 -0.18 0.46
N THR A 58 -12.31 -0.45 -0.70
CA THR A 58 -11.81 -1.76 -1.12
C THR A 58 -10.93 -2.46 -0.07
N PRO A 59 -9.88 -1.84 0.50
CA PRO A 59 -9.06 -2.52 1.52
C PRO A 59 -9.88 -2.88 2.75
N ARG A 60 -10.87 -2.05 3.12
CA ARG A 60 -11.76 -2.29 4.26
C ARG A 60 -12.71 -3.45 3.97
N ARG A 61 -13.28 -3.54 2.76
CA ARG A 61 -14.13 -4.66 2.33
C ARG A 61 -13.35 -5.98 2.33
N LEU A 62 -12.14 -5.98 1.78
CA LEU A 62 -11.26 -7.15 1.79
C LEU A 62 -10.90 -7.57 3.22
N ALA A 63 -10.61 -6.61 4.09
CA ALA A 63 -10.35 -6.88 5.51
C ALA A 63 -11.59 -7.50 6.21
N THR A 64 -12.80 -7.00 5.94
CA THR A 64 -14.04 -7.59 6.49
C THR A 64 -14.28 -9.01 5.97
N LEU A 65 -14.10 -9.25 4.68
CA LEU A 65 -14.24 -10.58 4.09
C LEU A 65 -13.23 -11.57 4.69
N LEU A 66 -11.97 -11.15 4.83
CA LEU A 66 -10.92 -11.95 5.43
C LEU A 66 -11.24 -12.27 6.90
N LEU A 67 -11.74 -11.30 7.66
CA LEU A 67 -12.17 -11.51 9.04
C LEU A 67 -13.30 -12.54 9.11
N GLY A 68 -14.30 -12.45 8.23
CA GLY A 68 -15.37 -13.43 8.13
C GLY A 68 -14.83 -14.84 7.83
N LEU A 69 -13.88 -14.96 6.90
CA LEU A 69 -13.25 -16.23 6.56
C LEU A 69 -12.48 -16.82 7.75
N ILE A 70 -11.77 -16.00 8.53
CA ILE A 70 -11.08 -16.43 9.76
C ILE A 70 -12.09 -16.96 10.78
N ILE A 71 -13.20 -16.25 11.01
CA ILE A 71 -14.23 -16.68 11.98
C ILE A 71 -14.83 -18.02 11.57
N ILE A 72 -15.19 -18.17 10.29
CA ILE A 72 -15.72 -19.43 9.75
C ILE A 72 -14.70 -20.56 9.94
N TRP A 73 -13.43 -20.31 9.63
CA TRP A 73 -12.37 -21.29 9.80
C TRP A 73 -12.19 -21.73 11.25
N VAL A 74 -12.16 -20.79 12.19
CA VAL A 74 -12.04 -21.08 13.63
C VAL A 74 -13.24 -21.91 14.11
N ALA A 75 -14.46 -21.58 13.67
CA ALA A 75 -15.65 -22.34 14.01
C ALA A 75 -15.59 -23.78 13.49
N VAL A 76 -15.18 -23.98 12.24
CA VAL A 76 -15.01 -25.30 11.63
C VAL A 76 -13.89 -26.09 12.31
N ALA A 77 -12.76 -25.45 12.63
CA ALA A 77 -11.65 -26.10 13.33
C ALA A 77 -12.03 -26.55 14.74
N SER A 78 -12.90 -25.80 15.43
CA SER A 78 -13.44 -26.17 16.74
C SER A 78 -14.35 -27.41 16.67
N LEU A 79 -15.01 -27.65 15.52
CA LEU A 79 -15.81 -28.86 15.28
C LEU A 79 -14.94 -30.08 14.94
N LEU A 80 -13.74 -29.87 14.41
CA LEU A 80 -12.79 -30.91 13.98
C LEU A 80 -11.88 -31.42 15.11
N ASP A 81 -12.12 -31.01 16.36
CA ASP A 81 -11.34 -31.37 17.54
C ASP A 81 -9.83 -31.07 17.40
N LYS A 82 -9.51 -30.03 16.62
CA LYS A 82 -8.13 -29.57 16.41
C LYS A 82 -7.59 -28.97 17.71
N ARG A 83 -6.32 -29.25 18.03
CA ARG A 83 -5.65 -28.59 19.18
C ARG A 83 -5.62 -27.08 18.94
N TRP A 84 -5.99 -26.29 19.95
CA TRP A 84 -5.99 -24.83 19.90
C TRP A 84 -4.70 -24.21 19.34
N ASN A 85 -3.54 -24.81 19.63
CA ASN A 85 -2.24 -24.35 19.14
C ASN A 85 -2.13 -24.42 17.61
N GLU A 86 -2.74 -25.41 16.97
CA GLU A 86 -2.74 -25.54 15.51
C GLU A 86 -3.64 -24.50 14.86
N VAL A 87 -4.79 -24.22 15.47
CA VAL A 87 -5.72 -23.18 15.01
C VAL A 87 -5.06 -21.80 15.06
N VAL A 88 -4.33 -21.49 16.14
CA VAL A 88 -3.60 -20.22 16.28
C VAL A 88 -2.53 -20.07 15.19
N LEU A 89 -1.75 -21.13 14.93
CA LEU A 89 -0.72 -21.11 13.88
C LEU A 89 -1.32 -20.95 12.47
N ASP A 90 -2.49 -21.51 12.20
CA ASP A 90 -3.19 -21.35 10.92
C ASP A 90 -3.76 -19.92 10.73
N VAL A 91 -4.17 -19.26 11.83
CA VAL A 91 -4.84 -17.94 11.78
C VAL A 91 -3.83 -16.78 11.79
N LEU A 92 -2.67 -16.94 12.43
CA LEU A 92 -1.67 -15.88 12.59
C LEU A 92 -1.30 -15.18 11.25
N PRO A 93 -1.01 -15.91 10.15
CA PRO A 93 -0.72 -15.31 8.85
C PRO A 93 -1.85 -14.40 8.35
N SER A 94 -3.09 -14.87 8.48
CA SER A 94 -4.29 -14.16 8.04
C SER A 94 -4.53 -12.88 8.84
N VAL A 95 -4.25 -12.88 10.14
CA VAL A 95 -4.31 -11.68 11.00
C VAL A 95 -3.29 -10.63 10.55
N VAL A 96 -2.08 -11.06 10.21
CA VAL A 96 -1.04 -10.14 9.73
C VAL A 96 -1.43 -9.53 8.38
N VAL A 97 -1.96 -10.31 7.44
CA VAL A 97 -2.51 -9.80 6.17
C VAL A 97 -3.67 -8.84 6.42
N TRP A 98 -4.54 -9.14 7.38
CA TRP A 98 -5.63 -8.27 7.78
C TRP A 98 -5.13 -6.90 8.28
N VAL A 99 -4.12 -6.89 9.16
CA VAL A 99 -3.47 -5.66 9.62
C VAL A 99 -2.83 -4.90 8.45
N ALA A 100 -2.15 -5.59 7.54
CA ALA A 100 -1.54 -4.98 6.36
C ALA A 100 -2.59 -4.28 5.48
N LEU A 101 -3.73 -4.93 5.20
CA LEU A 101 -4.84 -4.34 4.44
C LEU A 101 -5.38 -3.06 5.09
N LEU A 102 -5.50 -3.04 6.41
CA LEU A 102 -5.95 -1.86 7.16
C LEU A 102 -4.92 -0.72 7.13
N ARG A 103 -3.62 -1.03 7.02
CA ARG A 103 -2.54 -0.03 6.88
C ARG A 103 -2.34 0.48 5.45
N THR A 104 -2.75 -0.27 4.43
CA THR A 104 -2.65 0.17 3.03
C THR A 104 -3.18 1.59 2.77
N PRO A 105 -4.38 2.01 3.20
CA PRO A 105 -4.87 3.36 2.94
C PRO A 105 -4.00 4.44 3.59
N SER A 106 -3.44 4.20 4.78
CA SER A 106 -2.55 5.18 5.42
C SER A 106 -1.18 5.25 4.72
N ALA A 107 -0.66 4.12 4.25
CA ALA A 107 0.55 4.07 3.43
C ALA A 107 0.38 4.85 2.12
N LEU A 108 -0.75 4.67 1.42
CA LEU A 108 -1.05 5.39 0.19
C LEU A 108 -1.22 6.90 0.41
N ARG A 109 -1.80 7.33 1.54
CA ARG A 109 -1.87 8.77 1.90
C ARG A 109 -0.49 9.35 2.13
N ALA A 110 0.37 8.63 2.87
CA ALA A 110 1.74 9.08 3.13
C ALA A 110 2.54 9.22 1.83
N ILE A 111 2.38 8.28 0.90
CA ILE A 111 2.97 8.32 -0.44
C ILE A 111 2.51 9.56 -1.21
N ALA A 112 1.19 9.80 -1.25
CA ALA A 112 0.63 10.94 -1.96
C ALA A 112 1.10 12.28 -1.37
N GLU A 113 1.10 12.41 -0.03
CA GLU A 113 1.55 13.64 0.64
C GLU A 113 3.03 13.91 0.36
N ARG A 114 3.87 12.87 0.43
CA ARG A 114 5.30 13.00 0.10
C ARG A 114 5.52 13.43 -1.35
N MET A 115 4.70 12.96 -2.28
CA MET A 115 4.73 13.45 -3.67
C MET A 115 4.34 14.94 -3.76
N LYS A 116 3.33 15.39 -2.99
CA LYS A 116 3.00 16.84 -2.91
C LYS A 116 4.15 17.66 -2.35
N ASP A 117 4.85 17.16 -1.33
CA ASP A 117 6.01 17.85 -0.77
C ASP A 117 7.14 18.02 -1.80
N PHE A 118 7.34 17.02 -2.66
CA PHE A 118 8.30 17.13 -3.76
C PHE A 118 7.87 18.13 -4.83
N GLU A 119 6.58 18.19 -5.15
CA GLU A 119 6.01 19.21 -6.06
C GLU A 119 6.19 20.63 -5.47
N ARG A 120 5.85 20.82 -4.19
CA ARG A 120 6.04 22.10 -3.45
C ARG A 120 7.51 22.51 -3.41
N TRP A 121 8.43 21.56 -3.23
CA TRP A 121 9.87 21.83 -3.22
C TRP A 121 10.39 22.39 -4.56
N LEU A 122 9.72 22.04 -5.66
CA LEU A 122 10.02 22.60 -7.00
C LEU A 122 9.28 23.92 -7.29
N GLY A 123 8.56 24.47 -6.31
CA GLY A 123 7.78 25.69 -6.46
C GLY A 123 6.45 25.49 -7.21
N GLU A 124 5.99 24.25 -7.33
CA GLU A 124 4.75 23.93 -8.04
C GLU A 124 3.56 23.83 -7.08
N ASP A 125 2.39 24.27 -7.55
CA ASP A 125 1.14 23.95 -6.88
C ASP A 125 0.76 22.49 -7.19
N PRO A 126 0.67 21.62 -6.16
CA PRO A 126 0.25 20.24 -6.36
C PRO A 126 -1.23 20.13 -6.77
N ASP A 127 -2.10 21.01 -6.32
CA ASP A 127 -3.53 20.85 -6.56
C ASP A 127 -3.96 21.45 -7.92
N ALA A 128 -3.08 22.21 -8.57
CA ALA A 128 -3.24 22.67 -9.94
C ALA A 128 -3.05 21.52 -10.96
N GLU A 129 -4.00 21.37 -11.87
CA GLU A 129 -3.85 20.45 -13.00
C GLU A 129 -2.79 20.99 -13.97
N PRO A 130 -1.76 20.19 -14.35
CA PRO A 130 -0.75 20.65 -15.28
C PRO A 130 -1.36 20.90 -16.67
N GLY A 131 -1.09 22.08 -17.24
CA GLY A 131 -1.58 22.48 -18.56
C GLY A 131 -1.06 21.58 -19.69
N GLU A 132 -1.72 21.62 -20.85
CA GLU A 132 -1.49 20.68 -21.96
C GLU A 132 -0.09 20.72 -22.61
N GLY A 133 0.76 21.67 -22.23
CA GLY A 133 2.17 21.76 -22.63
C GLY A 133 3.17 21.80 -21.46
N ASP A 134 2.70 21.71 -20.21
CA ASP A 134 3.51 21.98 -19.03
C ASP A 134 4.05 20.66 -18.44
N GLY A 135 5.34 20.39 -18.72
CA GLY A 135 6.06 19.28 -18.08
C GLY A 135 6.30 18.04 -18.95
N GLY A 136 6.69 18.20 -20.21
CA GLY A 136 7.43 17.15 -20.92
C GLY A 136 8.80 16.87 -20.28
N PRO A 137 9.53 15.83 -20.73
CA PRO A 137 10.86 15.47 -20.20
C PRO A 137 11.86 16.64 -20.12
N ALA A 138 11.71 17.63 -21.00
CA ALA A 138 12.54 18.83 -21.11
C ALA A 138 12.33 19.87 -19.99
N ALA A 139 11.27 19.77 -19.18
CA ALA A 139 11.00 20.76 -18.14
C ALA A 139 11.87 20.60 -16.87
N VAL A 140 12.62 19.49 -16.74
CA VAL A 140 13.43 19.19 -15.54
C VAL A 140 14.94 19.29 -15.82
N THR A 141 15.33 19.87 -16.96
CA THR A 141 16.73 20.13 -17.34
C THR A 141 17.18 21.58 -17.11
N LEU A 142 16.30 22.44 -16.60
CA LEU A 142 16.63 23.76 -16.04
C LEU A 142 16.65 23.66 -14.51
#